data_AF-A0A9E7G6K9-F1
#
_entry.id   AF-A0A9E7G6K9-F1
#
_cell.length_a   1.000
_cell.length_b   1.000
_cell.length_c   1.000
_cell.angle_alpha   90.00
_cell.angle_beta   90.00
_cell.angle_gamma   90.00
#
_symmetry.space_group_name_H-M   'P 1'
#
loop_
_entity.id
_entity.type
_entity.pdbx_description
1 polymer ?
#
loop_
_entity_poly.entity_id
_entity_poly.type
_entity_poly.pdbx_seq_one_letter_code
_entity_poly.pdbx_strand_id
1 'polypeptide(L)'
;MDRIAAVRVLVDTISVFQKGLEPAKAIKAALSRALVPYYPVAGRIVETSPGEPEVACTGEGVWFVEASVDCSLKDVNNLELPVVLPKEELIPFAPAEVKEEDLIMMMQVTEFTCGGFAVGTRLSHPTPSTRLPLSSMDRIAGIRMMIDLILVFQQGVQPANAMRAALSRALVLYYPVAGRIVEPIPGEAEVDCTADGVWFVEASVDCSLEDVNNLERPLLLPRKDLIPYAPPDVIEGDLAFMLQVTEFTCGGFAVGIRFNHTVFDGLGAAQFSKAVAELARGHACPLVKPVWCREAIPSPPKLSRRHAPSPAGIDFETSVFDISTDQINALKNQFCRETGQKCSTFDVVTAMLWQCRTRAISLGPHADMHLGFAANARHLLRGLLPQEGFYGNCVYPMGIKANARIIAGSSPVEVIELIRAAKTRMAAMFLDWMMGYADDPYEVPLEYGTLVVSDWCRVGFSEVDYGWGEPIHVVPLNDDHNFIPSCIYLEPSKPKQGVRLMTRCVQKEHLPAFTEEMKQFVQN
;
A
#
# COMPACT_ATOMS: atom_id res chain seq x y z
N MET A 1 6.69 12.47 -19.46
CA MET A 1 5.72 11.74 -18.64
C MET A 1 5.36 10.52 -19.46
N ASP A 2 5.77 9.36 -18.98
CA ASP A 2 5.72 8.13 -19.76
C ASP A 2 4.78 7.14 -19.06
N ARG A 3 4.23 6.20 -19.82
CA ARG A 3 3.51 5.05 -19.25
C ARG A 3 4.47 3.89 -19.11
N ILE A 4 4.55 3.30 -17.91
CA ILE A 4 5.29 2.06 -17.68
C ILE A 4 4.28 0.92 -17.73
N ALA A 5 4.22 0.26 -18.88
CA ALA A 5 3.31 -0.84 -19.14
C ALA A 5 3.69 -2.10 -18.34
N ALA A 6 2.68 -2.83 -17.86
CA ALA A 6 2.86 -4.17 -17.30
C ALA A 6 2.53 -5.17 -18.38
N VAL A 7 3.36 -5.23 -19.41
CA VAL A 7 3.02 -5.98 -20.62
C VAL A 7 3.02 -7.50 -20.37
N ARG A 8 3.63 -7.96 -19.27
CA ARG A 8 3.99 -9.37 -19.06
C ARG A 8 3.78 -9.81 -17.61
N VAL A 9 3.49 -11.09 -17.40
CA VAL A 9 3.46 -11.79 -16.11
C VAL A 9 4.40 -13.00 -16.18
N LEU A 10 5.17 -13.26 -15.12
CA LEU A 10 6.01 -14.46 -14.99
C LEU A 10 5.20 -15.59 -14.35
N VAL A 11 5.09 -16.71 -15.04
CA VAL A 11 4.41 -17.91 -14.56
C VAL A 11 5.43 -18.98 -14.20
N ASP A 12 5.44 -19.37 -12.94
CA ASP A 12 6.33 -20.38 -12.39
C ASP A 12 5.61 -21.73 -12.26
N THR A 13 6.20 -22.79 -12.80
CA THR A 13 5.69 -24.17 -12.67
C THR A 13 6.80 -25.11 -12.21
N ILE A 14 6.48 -25.97 -11.24
CA ILE A 14 7.39 -27.03 -10.76
C ILE A 14 6.75 -28.39 -11.04
N SER A 15 7.45 -29.22 -11.78
CA SER A 15 7.07 -30.62 -12.02
C SER A 15 8.05 -31.56 -11.32
N VAL A 16 7.55 -32.55 -10.58
CA VAL A 16 8.36 -33.47 -9.78
C VAL A 16 8.32 -34.88 -10.36
N PHE A 17 9.49 -35.51 -10.46
CA PHE A 17 9.66 -36.83 -11.05
C PHE A 17 10.43 -37.74 -10.08
N GLN A 18 9.91 -38.94 -9.85
CA GLN A 18 10.47 -39.85 -8.84
C GLN A 18 11.83 -40.45 -9.22
N LYS A 19 12.12 -40.59 -10.52
CA LYS A 19 13.38 -41.14 -11.04
C LYS A 19 13.72 -40.56 -12.41
N GLY A 20 15.00 -40.38 -12.69
CA GLY A 20 15.53 -40.05 -14.01
C GLY A 20 16.99 -40.48 -14.15
N LEU A 21 17.42 -40.80 -15.37
CA LEU A 21 18.84 -41.04 -15.69
C LEU A 21 19.38 -39.82 -16.42
N GLU A 22 20.36 -39.14 -15.81
CA GLU A 22 20.90 -37.85 -16.30
C GLU A 22 19.79 -36.88 -16.76
N PRO A 23 18.79 -36.57 -15.90
CA PRO A 23 17.58 -35.84 -16.31
C PRO A 23 17.89 -34.47 -16.92
N ALA A 24 18.88 -33.74 -16.38
CA ALA A 24 19.31 -32.46 -16.96
C ALA A 24 19.72 -32.59 -18.43
N LYS A 25 20.60 -33.54 -18.73
CA LYS A 25 21.10 -33.83 -20.09
C LYS A 25 19.97 -34.30 -21.02
N ALA A 26 19.11 -35.19 -20.54
CA ALA A 26 17.99 -35.71 -21.32
C ALA A 26 16.99 -34.60 -21.69
N ILE A 27 16.63 -33.75 -20.72
CA ILE A 27 15.70 -32.64 -20.90
C ILE A 27 16.31 -31.56 -21.78
N LYS A 28 17.57 -31.19 -21.57
CA LYS A 28 18.28 -30.21 -22.42
C LYS A 28 18.31 -30.64 -23.88
N ALA A 29 18.60 -31.91 -24.15
CA ALA A 29 18.58 -32.47 -25.51
C ALA A 29 17.16 -32.54 -26.10
N ALA A 30 16.15 -32.83 -25.28
CA ALA A 30 14.75 -32.81 -25.73
C ALA A 30 14.28 -31.39 -26.05
N LEU A 31 14.60 -30.43 -25.18
CA LEU A 31 14.29 -29.02 -25.33
C LEU A 31 14.94 -28.45 -26.58
N SER A 32 16.22 -28.74 -26.84
CA SER A 32 16.90 -28.27 -28.06
C SER A 32 16.23 -28.75 -29.34
N ARG A 33 15.66 -29.98 -29.36
CA ARG A 33 14.88 -30.50 -30.50
C ARG A 33 13.50 -29.85 -30.58
N ALA A 34 12.85 -29.63 -29.44
CA ALA A 34 11.54 -28.99 -29.37
C ALA A 34 11.60 -27.51 -29.81
N LEU A 35 12.69 -26.80 -29.51
CA LEU A 35 12.87 -25.42 -29.95
C LEU A 35 12.97 -25.26 -31.47
N VAL A 36 13.15 -26.33 -32.26
CA VAL A 36 13.12 -26.24 -33.72
C VAL A 36 11.72 -25.94 -34.27
N PRO A 37 10.68 -26.76 -33.99
CA PRO A 37 9.31 -26.41 -34.37
C PRO A 37 8.72 -25.28 -33.52
N TYR A 38 9.23 -25.05 -32.30
CA TYR A 38 8.81 -23.96 -31.40
C TYR A 38 9.85 -22.83 -31.33
N TYR A 39 10.45 -22.48 -32.47
CA TYR A 39 11.54 -21.49 -32.56
C TYR A 39 11.23 -20.11 -31.95
N PRO A 40 9.98 -19.60 -31.88
CA PRO A 40 9.73 -18.35 -31.16
C PRO A 40 10.13 -18.43 -29.68
N VAL A 41 10.01 -19.59 -29.04
CA VAL A 41 10.38 -19.78 -27.62
C VAL A 41 11.90 -19.61 -27.39
N ALA A 42 12.71 -19.82 -28.43
CA ALA A 42 14.15 -19.57 -28.42
C ALA A 42 14.51 -18.09 -28.69
N GLY A 43 13.52 -17.22 -28.82
CA GLY A 43 13.68 -15.80 -29.10
C GLY A 43 13.88 -14.94 -27.85
N ARG A 44 13.80 -13.63 -28.07
CA ARG A 44 13.69 -12.60 -27.04
C ARG A 44 12.43 -11.80 -27.27
N ILE A 45 11.77 -11.42 -26.21
CA ILE A 45 10.66 -10.48 -26.33
C ILE A 45 11.26 -9.07 -26.35
N VAL A 46 10.99 -8.35 -27.43
CA VAL A 46 11.44 -6.97 -27.65
C VAL A 46 10.24 -6.04 -27.66
N GLU A 47 10.46 -4.76 -27.39
CA GLU A 47 9.43 -3.73 -27.46
C GLU A 47 9.81 -2.78 -28.60
N THR A 48 9.20 -2.98 -29.77
CA THR A 48 9.44 -2.20 -31.00
C THR A 48 8.63 -0.90 -31.00
N SER A 49 7.47 -0.91 -30.32
CA SER A 49 6.61 0.24 -30.05
C SER A 49 6.11 0.18 -28.59
N PRO A 50 5.87 1.32 -27.92
CA PRO A 50 5.43 1.33 -26.51
C PRO A 50 4.14 0.51 -26.30
N GLY A 51 4.19 -0.51 -25.44
CA GLY A 51 3.05 -1.36 -25.10
C GLY A 51 2.77 -2.51 -26.08
N GLU A 52 3.54 -2.66 -27.16
CA GLU A 52 3.37 -3.73 -28.15
C GLU A 52 4.60 -4.67 -28.12
N PRO A 53 4.57 -5.77 -27.33
CA PRO A 53 5.67 -6.71 -27.27
C PRO A 53 5.69 -7.58 -28.54
N GLU A 54 6.86 -7.72 -29.14
CA GLU A 54 7.09 -8.64 -30.25
C GLU A 54 8.10 -9.73 -29.84
N VAL A 55 7.95 -10.92 -30.41
CA VAL A 55 8.96 -11.96 -30.26
C VAL A 55 9.99 -11.81 -31.37
N ALA A 56 11.15 -11.25 -31.03
CA ALA A 56 12.32 -11.34 -31.87
C ALA A 56 12.80 -12.80 -31.87
N CYS A 57 12.63 -13.50 -32.99
CA CYS A 57 13.04 -14.89 -33.16
C CYS A 57 14.57 -15.00 -33.34
N THR A 58 15.33 -14.62 -32.32
CA THR A 58 16.80 -14.53 -32.34
C THR A 58 17.48 -15.90 -32.39
N GLY A 59 16.80 -16.96 -31.93
CA GLY A 59 17.37 -18.30 -31.87
C GLY A 59 18.43 -18.47 -30.78
N GLU A 60 18.50 -17.54 -29.81
CA GLU A 60 19.44 -17.59 -28.69
C GLU A 60 19.11 -18.69 -27.66
N GLY A 61 17.95 -19.33 -27.78
CA GLY A 61 17.56 -20.48 -26.98
C GLY A 61 16.92 -20.09 -25.64
N VAL A 62 16.66 -21.14 -24.85
CA VAL A 62 16.07 -21.05 -23.50
C VAL A 62 17.19 -21.04 -22.47
N TRP A 63 17.07 -20.16 -21.48
CA TRP A 63 17.99 -20.16 -20.35
C TRP A 63 17.80 -21.44 -19.54
N PHE A 64 18.86 -22.24 -19.41
CA PHE A 64 18.80 -23.58 -18.82
C PHE A 64 19.78 -23.72 -17.66
N VAL A 65 19.26 -23.98 -16.47
CA VAL A 65 20.05 -24.15 -15.24
C VAL A 65 20.08 -25.64 -14.85
N GLU A 66 21.27 -26.14 -14.59
CA GLU A 66 21.51 -27.48 -14.05
C GLU A 66 21.88 -27.33 -12.58
N ALA A 67 21.09 -27.93 -11.69
CA ALA A 67 21.25 -27.81 -10.24
C ALA A 67 21.15 -29.18 -9.57
N SER A 68 21.67 -29.26 -8.34
CA SER A 68 21.55 -30.46 -7.50
C SER A 68 21.38 -30.04 -6.05
N VAL A 69 20.58 -30.79 -5.30
CA VAL A 69 20.36 -30.58 -3.87
C VAL A 69 20.76 -31.81 -3.07
N ASP A 70 21.37 -31.58 -1.89
CA ASP A 70 21.86 -32.64 -1.01
C ASP A 70 20.75 -33.17 -0.08
N CYS A 71 19.62 -33.56 -0.66
CA CYS A 71 18.49 -34.18 0.04
C CYS A 71 17.70 -35.09 -0.91
N SER A 72 16.85 -35.97 -0.36
CA SER A 72 15.93 -36.80 -1.16
C SER A 72 14.56 -36.14 -1.31
N LEU A 73 13.79 -36.56 -2.32
CA LEU A 73 12.39 -36.14 -2.47
C LEU A 73 11.54 -36.45 -1.25
N LYS A 74 11.82 -37.55 -0.54
CA LYS A 74 11.11 -37.91 0.69
C LYS A 74 11.39 -36.92 1.82
N ASP A 75 12.64 -36.47 1.93
CA ASP A 75 13.06 -35.51 2.96
C ASP A 75 12.34 -34.16 2.78
N VAL A 76 11.92 -33.85 1.55
CA VAL A 76 11.16 -32.64 1.20
C VAL A 76 9.67 -32.86 0.98
N ASN A 77 9.12 -33.97 1.50
CA ASN A 77 7.71 -34.36 1.38
C ASN A 77 7.18 -34.42 -0.07
N ASN A 78 8.02 -34.82 -1.03
CA ASN A 78 7.72 -34.79 -2.47
C ASN A 78 7.23 -33.43 -2.98
N LEU A 79 7.56 -32.35 -2.27
CA LEU A 79 7.04 -31.01 -2.47
C LEU A 79 5.51 -30.87 -2.34
N GLU A 80 4.87 -31.82 -1.65
CA GLU A 80 3.48 -31.75 -1.21
C GLU A 80 3.38 -30.95 0.09
N LEU A 81 2.22 -30.33 0.33
CA LEU A 81 2.01 -29.49 1.51
C LEU A 81 2.01 -30.32 2.81
N PRO A 82 2.71 -29.88 3.88
CA PRO A 82 3.61 -28.72 3.93
C PRO A 82 4.95 -28.98 3.25
N VAL A 83 5.40 -28.03 2.42
CA VAL A 83 6.65 -28.15 1.66
C VAL A 83 7.83 -27.76 2.54
N VAL A 84 8.85 -28.62 2.61
CA VAL A 84 10.04 -28.43 3.48
C VAL A 84 11.16 -27.66 2.76
N LEU A 85 11.22 -27.72 1.42
CA LEU A 85 12.17 -26.99 0.60
C LEU A 85 11.51 -25.72 0.01
N PRO A 86 12.13 -24.53 0.09
CA PRO A 86 11.61 -23.34 -0.59
C PRO A 86 11.44 -23.60 -2.08
N LYS A 87 10.23 -23.41 -2.62
CA LYS A 87 9.93 -23.69 -4.04
C LYS A 87 10.72 -22.76 -4.97
N GLU A 88 11.10 -21.59 -4.47
CA GLU A 88 11.90 -20.59 -5.15
C GLU A 88 13.27 -21.11 -5.57
N GLU A 89 13.88 -22.01 -4.80
CA GLU A 89 15.19 -22.61 -5.13
C GLU A 89 15.10 -23.58 -6.32
N LEU A 90 13.89 -24.03 -6.67
CA LEU A 90 13.64 -24.95 -7.77
C LEU A 90 13.25 -24.26 -9.07
N ILE A 91 13.06 -22.94 -9.06
CA ILE A 91 12.71 -22.14 -10.22
C ILE A 91 13.98 -21.46 -10.77
N PRO A 92 14.20 -21.45 -12.11
CA PRO A 92 15.36 -20.79 -12.69
C PRO A 92 15.37 -19.28 -12.39
N PHE A 93 16.55 -18.76 -12.09
CA PHE A 93 16.85 -17.33 -12.07
C PHE A 93 17.98 -17.03 -13.07
N ALA A 94 17.87 -15.93 -13.80
CA ALA A 94 18.93 -15.46 -14.67
C ALA A 94 19.92 -14.59 -13.88
N PRO A 95 21.23 -14.60 -14.22
CA PRO A 95 22.21 -13.68 -13.66
C PRO A 95 21.77 -12.22 -13.80
N ALA A 96 22.25 -11.33 -12.92
CA ALA A 96 21.84 -9.92 -12.90
C ALA A 96 22.11 -9.18 -14.23
N GLU A 97 23.03 -9.68 -15.05
CA GLU A 97 23.36 -9.14 -16.37
C GLU A 97 22.34 -9.53 -17.46
N VAL A 98 21.47 -10.51 -17.19
CA VAL A 98 20.46 -11.01 -18.11
C VAL A 98 19.11 -10.42 -17.72
N LYS A 99 18.48 -9.72 -18.68
CA LYS A 99 17.12 -9.21 -18.52
C LYS A 99 16.13 -10.38 -18.59
N GLU A 100 15.72 -10.90 -17.44
CA GLU A 100 14.73 -12.00 -17.36
C GLU A 100 13.43 -11.69 -18.13
N GLU A 101 13.03 -10.42 -18.15
CA GLU A 101 11.86 -9.93 -18.87
C GLU A 101 11.93 -10.11 -20.39
N ASP A 102 13.13 -10.20 -20.97
CA ASP A 102 13.33 -10.46 -22.40
C ASP A 102 13.25 -11.96 -22.73
N LEU A 103 13.34 -12.84 -21.72
CA LEU A 103 13.32 -14.29 -21.92
C LEU A 103 11.87 -14.81 -21.96
N ILE A 104 11.54 -15.56 -23.01
CA ILE A 104 10.22 -16.18 -23.14
C ILE A 104 10.07 -17.36 -22.17
N MET A 105 11.14 -18.13 -22.03
CA MET A 105 11.18 -19.29 -21.17
C MET A 105 12.54 -19.41 -20.51
N MET A 106 12.51 -19.83 -19.25
CA MET A 106 13.65 -20.34 -18.51
C MET A 106 13.29 -21.71 -17.93
N MET A 107 14.28 -22.58 -17.78
CA MET A 107 14.12 -23.90 -17.22
C MET A 107 15.27 -24.22 -16.27
N GLN A 108 14.95 -24.83 -15.13
CA GLN A 108 15.92 -25.40 -14.21
C GLN A 108 15.59 -26.88 -14.00
N VAL A 109 16.60 -27.73 -14.05
CA VAL A 109 16.50 -29.12 -13.62
C VAL A 109 17.32 -29.29 -12.35
N THR A 110 16.65 -29.68 -11.26
CA THR A 110 17.27 -29.89 -9.95
C THR A 110 17.24 -31.36 -9.58
N GLU A 111 18.41 -31.98 -9.44
CA GLU A 111 18.55 -33.40 -9.09
C GLU A 111 18.63 -33.63 -7.57
N PHE A 112 17.95 -34.66 -7.08
CA PHE A 112 17.94 -35.08 -5.67
C PHE A 112 18.80 -36.34 -5.47
N THR A 113 19.31 -36.54 -4.26
CA THR A 113 20.19 -37.68 -3.93
C THR A 113 19.52 -39.06 -4.10
N CYS A 114 18.19 -39.13 -4.09
CA CYS A 114 17.43 -40.35 -4.35
C CYS A 114 17.27 -40.71 -5.84
N GLY A 115 17.87 -39.93 -6.75
CA GLY A 115 17.74 -40.09 -8.20
C GLY A 115 16.43 -39.54 -8.78
N GLY A 116 15.60 -38.89 -7.94
CA GLY A 116 14.47 -38.08 -8.39
C GLY A 116 14.93 -36.69 -8.82
N PHE A 117 14.07 -35.96 -9.54
CA PHE A 117 14.39 -34.61 -9.99
C PHE A 117 13.15 -33.72 -10.06
N ALA A 118 13.36 -32.41 -9.95
CA ALA A 118 12.35 -31.40 -10.20
C ALA A 118 12.71 -30.59 -11.44
N VAL A 119 11.70 -30.23 -12.23
CA VAL A 119 11.82 -29.30 -13.35
C VAL A 119 11.06 -28.04 -13.00
N GLY A 120 11.79 -26.97 -12.73
CA GLY A 120 11.24 -25.63 -12.61
C GLY A 120 11.22 -24.95 -13.96
N THR A 121 10.12 -24.28 -14.28
CA THR A 121 10.02 -23.44 -15.48
C THR A 121 9.47 -22.09 -15.10
N ARG A 122 10.02 -21.06 -15.73
CA ARG A 122 9.51 -19.69 -15.66
C ARG A 122 9.21 -19.23 -17.09
N LEU A 123 7.96 -18.87 -17.34
CA LEU A 123 7.48 -18.44 -18.66
C LEU A 123 7.04 -16.99 -18.59
N SER A 124 7.48 -16.18 -19.54
CA SER A 124 6.93 -14.84 -19.75
C SER A 124 5.64 -14.96 -20.57
N HIS A 125 4.51 -14.67 -19.94
CA HIS A 125 3.20 -14.60 -20.57
C HIS A 125 2.78 -13.14 -20.78
N PRO A 126 1.99 -12.83 -21.83
CA PRO A 126 1.26 -11.57 -21.87
C PRO A 126 0.41 -11.43 -20.61
N THR A 127 0.29 -10.21 -20.10
CA THR A 127 -0.59 -9.94 -18.96
C THR A 127 -1.99 -10.47 -19.24
N PRO A 128 -2.61 -11.20 -18.29
CA PRO A 128 -3.94 -11.73 -18.48
C PRO A 128 -4.91 -10.60 -18.81
N SER A 129 -5.48 -10.62 -20.01
CA SER A 129 -6.54 -9.71 -20.43
C SER A 129 -7.86 -10.16 -19.81
N THR A 130 -7.98 -10.00 -18.49
CA THR A 130 -9.15 -10.34 -17.69
C THR A 130 -9.60 -9.15 -16.89
N ARG A 131 -10.88 -9.15 -16.51
CA ARG A 131 -11.38 -8.29 -15.45
C ARG A 131 -11.27 -9.01 -14.13
N LEU A 132 -10.82 -8.29 -13.11
CA LEU A 132 -10.71 -8.79 -11.75
C LEU A 132 -11.70 -8.06 -10.85
N PRO A 133 -12.58 -8.77 -10.13
CA PRO A 133 -13.59 -8.13 -9.31
C PRO A 133 -12.95 -7.49 -8.07
N LEU A 134 -13.47 -6.32 -7.72
CA LEU A 134 -13.16 -5.68 -6.44
C LEU A 134 -14.01 -6.29 -5.31
N SER A 135 -13.52 -6.24 -4.08
CA SER A 135 -14.28 -6.72 -2.92
C SER A 135 -15.38 -5.75 -2.51
N SER A 136 -16.26 -6.18 -1.62
CA SER A 136 -17.25 -5.30 -0.97
C SER A 136 -16.61 -4.14 -0.20
N MET A 137 -15.40 -4.32 0.33
CA MET A 137 -14.65 -3.28 1.04
C MET A 137 -13.93 -2.31 0.09
N ASP A 138 -13.70 -2.70 -1.16
CA ASP A 138 -13.09 -1.85 -2.19
C ASP A 138 -14.12 -0.97 -2.91
N ARG A 139 -15.37 -1.46 -3.04
CA ARG A 139 -16.46 -0.82 -3.78
C ARG A 139 -17.21 0.26 -3.02
N ILE A 140 -16.68 0.68 -1.88
CA ILE A 140 -17.33 1.67 -1.02
C ILE A 140 -17.24 3.03 -1.70
N ALA A 141 -18.38 3.70 -1.89
CA ALA A 141 -18.43 4.95 -2.64
C ALA A 141 -17.50 6.03 -2.06
N GLY A 142 -17.36 6.09 -0.73
CA GLY A 142 -16.51 7.05 -0.03
C GLY A 142 -15.01 6.88 -0.21
N ILE A 143 -14.54 5.75 -0.77
CA ILE A 143 -13.11 5.50 -1.03
C ILE A 143 -12.76 5.50 -2.52
N ARG A 144 -13.69 5.84 -3.42
CA ARG A 144 -13.38 6.01 -4.85
C ARG A 144 -12.73 7.37 -5.09
N MET A 145 -11.50 7.50 -4.61
CA MET A 145 -10.71 8.74 -4.65
C MET A 145 -9.23 8.45 -4.72
N MET A 146 -8.47 9.44 -5.20
CA MET A 146 -7.01 9.40 -5.21
C MET A 146 -6.46 9.83 -3.85
N ILE A 147 -5.51 9.05 -3.34
CA ILE A 147 -4.71 9.38 -2.16
C ILE A 147 -3.33 9.82 -2.63
N ASP A 148 -2.94 10.99 -2.17
CA ASP A 148 -1.71 11.66 -2.55
C ASP A 148 -0.77 11.76 -1.34
N LEU A 149 0.50 11.43 -1.58
CA LEU A 149 1.56 11.61 -0.60
C LEU A 149 2.92 11.84 -1.29
N ILE A 150 3.87 12.37 -0.54
CA ILE A 150 5.29 12.36 -0.92
C ILE A 150 6.12 11.63 0.13
N LEU A 151 7.13 10.90 -0.34
CA LEU A 151 8.21 10.34 0.45
C LEU A 151 9.49 11.16 0.14
N VAL A 152 10.14 11.70 1.16
CA VAL A 152 11.32 12.57 0.97
C VAL A 152 12.58 11.83 1.38
N PHE A 153 13.62 11.82 0.54
CA PHE A 153 14.88 11.09 0.76
C PHE A 153 16.07 12.05 0.73
N GLN A 154 17.05 11.86 1.63
CA GLN A 154 18.21 12.77 1.73
C GLN A 154 19.13 12.70 0.51
N GLN A 155 19.24 11.52 -0.09
CA GLN A 155 20.19 11.25 -1.17
C GLN A 155 19.71 10.09 -2.04
N GLY A 156 20.06 10.12 -3.32
CA GLY A 156 19.90 9.00 -4.25
C GLY A 156 20.84 9.14 -5.44
N VAL A 157 21.12 8.04 -6.14
CA VAL A 157 21.96 8.05 -7.35
C VAL A 157 21.10 7.64 -8.54
N GLN A 158 20.77 8.61 -9.40
CA GLN A 158 19.83 8.42 -10.51
C GLN A 158 18.51 7.75 -10.07
N PRO A 159 17.84 8.28 -9.03
CA PRO A 159 16.67 7.63 -8.42
C PRO A 159 15.55 7.39 -9.44
N ALA A 160 15.33 8.31 -10.39
CA ALA A 160 14.35 8.13 -11.45
C ALA A 160 14.59 6.85 -12.27
N ASN A 161 15.82 6.63 -12.74
CA ASN A 161 16.17 5.46 -13.55
C ASN A 161 16.00 4.15 -12.76
N ALA A 162 16.49 4.10 -11.52
CA ALA A 162 16.41 2.91 -10.68
C ALA A 162 14.94 2.55 -10.38
N MET A 163 14.13 3.55 -10.03
CA MET A 163 12.71 3.36 -9.71
C MET A 163 11.89 2.99 -10.94
N ARG A 164 12.17 3.57 -12.11
CA ARG A 164 11.50 3.21 -13.37
C ARG A 164 11.69 1.73 -13.70
N ALA A 165 12.94 1.24 -13.65
CA ALA A 165 13.24 -0.16 -13.90
C ALA A 165 12.59 -1.10 -12.86
N ALA A 166 12.67 -0.74 -11.59
CA ALA A 166 12.08 -1.53 -10.51
C ALA A 166 10.55 -1.57 -10.57
N LEU A 167 9.92 -0.45 -10.93
CA LEU A 167 8.47 -0.35 -11.07
C LEU A 167 7.97 -1.23 -12.23
N SER A 168 8.67 -1.25 -13.37
CA SER A 168 8.35 -2.16 -14.47
C SER A 168 8.34 -3.63 -14.01
N ARG A 169 9.39 -4.05 -13.28
CA ARG A 169 9.48 -5.39 -12.71
C ARG A 169 8.40 -5.68 -11.65
N ALA A 170 8.08 -4.70 -10.80
CA ALA A 170 7.04 -4.85 -9.79
C ALA A 170 5.67 -5.07 -10.43
N LEU A 171 5.38 -4.34 -11.50
CA LEU A 171 4.10 -4.43 -12.20
C LEU A 171 3.87 -5.77 -12.90
N VAL A 172 4.92 -6.56 -13.17
CA VAL A 172 4.74 -7.95 -13.64
C VAL A 172 4.02 -8.79 -12.59
N LEU A 173 4.34 -8.59 -11.31
CA LEU A 173 3.74 -9.32 -10.19
C LEU A 173 2.44 -8.65 -9.71
N TYR A 174 2.39 -7.33 -9.80
CA TYR A 174 1.25 -6.49 -9.48
C TYR A 174 0.49 -6.06 -10.76
N TYR A 175 0.34 -6.96 -11.73
CA TYR A 175 -0.22 -6.63 -13.05
C TYR A 175 -1.58 -5.91 -13.04
N PRO A 176 -2.49 -6.12 -12.07
CA PRO A 176 -3.75 -5.36 -12.03
C PRO A 176 -3.52 -3.85 -11.82
N VAL A 177 -2.41 -3.45 -11.21
CA VAL A 177 -2.08 -2.03 -10.94
C VAL A 177 -1.84 -1.25 -12.24
N ALA A 178 -1.44 -1.94 -13.31
CA ALA A 178 -1.29 -1.35 -14.64
C ALA A 178 -2.57 -1.40 -15.50
N GLY A 179 -3.68 -1.90 -14.94
CA GLY A 179 -4.98 -1.91 -15.58
C GLY A 179 -5.75 -0.61 -15.42
N ARG A 180 -7.06 -0.67 -15.68
CA ARG A 180 -8.00 0.45 -15.47
C ARG A 180 -9.15 -0.01 -14.59
N ILE A 181 -9.56 0.84 -13.65
CA ILE A 181 -10.77 0.64 -12.88
C ILE A 181 -11.94 0.93 -13.83
N VAL A 182 -12.82 -0.06 -13.98
CA VAL A 182 -14.00 0.02 -14.83
C VAL A 182 -15.23 -0.33 -14.01
N GLU A 183 -16.38 0.19 -14.41
CA GLU A 183 -17.65 -0.08 -13.74
C GLU A 183 -18.70 -0.50 -14.78
N PRO A 184 -18.58 -1.74 -15.32
CA PRO A 184 -19.49 -2.21 -16.35
C PRO A 184 -20.93 -2.35 -15.83
N ILE A 185 -21.07 -2.60 -14.53
CA ILE A 185 -22.33 -2.60 -13.80
C ILE A 185 -22.23 -1.55 -12.69
N PRO A 186 -23.16 -0.58 -12.58
CA PRO A 186 -23.12 0.45 -11.55
C PRO A 186 -23.02 -0.14 -10.12
N GLY A 187 -22.04 0.34 -9.36
CA GLY A 187 -21.72 -0.12 -8.00
C GLY A 187 -20.86 -1.40 -7.92
N GLU A 188 -20.54 -2.02 -9.06
CA GLU A 188 -19.77 -3.26 -9.15
C GLU A 188 -18.47 -3.00 -9.92
N ALA A 189 -17.67 -2.07 -9.41
CA ALA A 189 -16.38 -1.77 -10.01
C ALA A 189 -15.46 -3.02 -10.04
N GLU A 190 -14.61 -3.06 -11.06
CA GLU A 190 -13.64 -4.10 -11.36
C GLU A 190 -12.34 -3.45 -11.86
N VAL A 191 -11.26 -4.21 -11.92
CA VAL A 191 -10.03 -3.81 -12.59
C VAL A 191 -9.90 -4.56 -13.90
N ASP A 192 -9.99 -3.85 -15.03
CA ASP A 192 -9.68 -4.37 -16.36
C ASP A 192 -8.16 -4.40 -16.53
N CYS A 193 -7.57 -5.59 -16.63
CA CYS A 193 -6.12 -5.79 -16.71
C CYS A 193 -5.61 -5.50 -18.13
N THR A 194 -5.66 -4.25 -18.55
CA THR A 194 -5.31 -3.79 -19.91
C THR A 194 -3.82 -3.73 -20.20
N ALA A 195 -2.98 -3.84 -19.17
CA ALA A 195 -1.53 -3.66 -19.26
C ALA A 195 -1.07 -2.27 -19.74
N ASP A 196 -1.97 -1.28 -19.81
CA ASP A 196 -1.67 0.08 -20.27
C ASP A 196 -0.61 0.81 -19.42
N GLY A 197 -0.35 0.29 -18.22
CA GLY A 197 0.70 0.76 -17.35
C GLY A 197 0.28 1.81 -16.35
N VAL A 198 1.27 2.22 -15.54
CA VAL A 198 1.18 3.32 -14.60
C VAL A 198 1.91 4.54 -15.15
N TRP A 199 1.47 5.71 -14.75
CA TRP A 199 2.16 6.93 -15.14
C TRP A 199 3.40 7.18 -14.28
N PHE A 200 4.51 7.48 -14.94
CA PHE A 200 5.78 7.81 -14.32
C PHE A 200 6.29 9.17 -14.81
N VAL A 201 6.58 10.06 -13.88
CA VAL A 201 7.09 11.41 -14.15
C VAL A 201 8.49 11.54 -13.57
N GLU A 202 9.42 11.99 -14.39
CA GLU A 202 10.74 12.44 -13.95
C GLU A 202 10.75 13.96 -13.95
N ALA A 203 11.14 14.53 -12.82
CA ALA A 203 11.23 15.96 -12.61
C ALA A 203 12.53 16.32 -11.89
N SER A 204 12.95 17.56 -12.04
CA SER A 204 14.04 18.14 -11.27
C SER A 204 13.69 19.56 -10.88
N VAL A 205 14.29 20.04 -9.79
CA VAL A 205 14.09 21.40 -9.30
C VAL A 205 15.43 22.03 -8.95
N ASP A 206 15.62 23.29 -9.37
CA ASP A 206 16.85 24.07 -9.19
C ASP A 206 16.98 24.65 -7.76
N CYS A 207 16.77 23.83 -6.74
CA CYS A 207 17.03 24.15 -5.34
C CYS A 207 17.44 22.89 -4.55
N SER A 208 17.93 23.07 -3.33
CA SER A 208 18.18 21.98 -2.39
C SER A 208 16.93 21.65 -1.59
N LEU A 209 16.89 20.47 -0.94
CA LEU A 209 15.83 20.14 0.02
C LEU A 209 15.81 21.14 1.19
N GLU A 210 16.98 21.62 1.64
CA GLU A 210 17.08 22.60 2.73
C GLU A 210 16.40 23.93 2.37
N ASP A 211 16.57 24.40 1.13
CA ASP A 211 15.95 25.65 0.63
C ASP A 211 14.42 25.60 0.69
N VAL A 212 13.83 24.39 0.65
CA VAL A 212 12.38 24.15 0.68
C VAL A 212 11.93 23.51 2.00
N ASN A 213 12.69 23.70 3.07
CA ASN A 213 12.40 23.17 4.41
C ASN A 213 12.13 21.65 4.41
N ASN A 214 12.90 20.91 3.62
CA ASN A 214 12.76 19.46 3.40
C ASN A 214 11.36 19.02 2.97
N LEU A 215 10.55 19.93 2.39
CA LEU A 215 9.13 19.70 2.07
C LEU A 215 8.23 19.46 3.29
N GLU A 216 8.63 19.94 4.48
CA GLU A 216 7.71 20.05 5.61
C GLU A 216 6.66 21.15 5.37
N ARG A 217 5.53 21.07 6.10
CA ARG A 217 4.47 22.08 6.02
C ARG A 217 4.89 23.37 6.75
N PRO A 218 4.50 24.55 6.25
CA PRO A 218 3.84 24.79 4.97
C PRO A 218 4.78 24.51 3.79
N LEU A 219 4.25 23.88 2.74
CA LEU A 219 5.04 23.54 1.55
C LEU A 219 5.53 24.81 0.85
N LEU A 220 6.83 24.90 0.59
CA LEU A 220 7.44 26.00 -0.16
C LEU A 220 7.39 25.78 -1.68
N LEU A 221 7.16 24.55 -2.12
CA LEU A 221 6.86 24.21 -3.51
C LEU A 221 5.37 23.90 -3.69
N PRO A 222 4.76 24.29 -4.81
CA PRO A 222 3.37 23.94 -5.10
C PRO A 222 3.19 22.42 -5.11
N ARG A 223 2.12 21.92 -4.45
CA ARG A 223 1.76 20.49 -4.47
C ARG A 223 1.77 19.92 -5.88
N LYS A 224 1.23 20.67 -6.84
CA LYS A 224 1.12 20.24 -8.25
C LYS A 224 2.47 19.90 -8.92
N ASP A 225 3.57 20.43 -8.38
CA ASP A 225 4.91 20.23 -8.91
C ASP A 225 5.62 19.05 -8.23
N LEU A 226 5.03 18.46 -7.18
CA LEU A 226 5.60 17.39 -6.36
C LEU A 226 4.90 16.02 -6.55
N ILE A 227 3.74 15.97 -7.21
CA ILE A 227 2.98 14.74 -7.46
C ILE A 227 2.54 14.66 -8.93
N PRO A 228 2.37 13.44 -9.49
CA PRO A 228 2.01 13.26 -10.90
C PRO A 228 0.55 13.64 -11.17
N TYR A 229 0.25 14.14 -12.37
CA TYR A 229 -1.13 14.32 -12.85
C TYR A 229 -1.26 13.70 -14.22
N ALA A 230 -2.35 12.96 -14.44
CA ALA A 230 -2.59 12.39 -15.75
C ALA A 230 -2.89 13.52 -16.77
N PRO A 231 -2.59 13.28 -18.06
CA PRO A 231 -3.03 14.18 -19.12
C PRO A 231 -4.55 14.44 -19.11
N PRO A 232 -5.02 15.60 -19.61
CA PRO A 232 -6.44 15.99 -19.52
C PRO A 232 -7.45 15.03 -20.16
N ASP A 233 -7.02 14.20 -21.12
CA ASP A 233 -7.81 13.19 -21.81
C ASP A 233 -7.94 11.87 -21.02
N VAL A 234 -7.26 11.77 -19.87
CA VAL A 234 -7.22 10.57 -19.02
C VAL A 234 -8.04 10.81 -17.77
N ILE A 235 -8.95 9.88 -17.48
CA ILE A 235 -9.76 9.91 -16.26
C ILE A 235 -8.89 9.38 -15.11
N GLU A 236 -8.38 10.26 -14.25
CA GLU A 236 -7.51 9.87 -13.13
C GLU A 236 -8.16 8.86 -12.19
N GLY A 237 -9.49 8.95 -12.00
CA GLY A 237 -10.26 8.03 -11.17
C GLY A 237 -10.28 6.58 -11.68
N ASP A 238 -9.85 6.33 -12.92
CA ASP A 238 -9.76 4.99 -13.50
C ASP A 238 -8.35 4.39 -13.33
N LEU A 239 -7.37 5.18 -12.87
CA LEU A 239 -5.99 4.73 -12.68
C LEU A 239 -5.81 4.14 -11.28
N ALA A 240 -5.08 3.04 -11.14
CA ALA A 240 -4.78 2.48 -9.83
C ALA A 240 -3.61 3.20 -9.12
N PHE A 241 -2.60 3.63 -9.86
CA PHE A 241 -1.36 4.17 -9.32
C PHE A 241 -0.63 5.10 -10.31
N MET A 242 0.02 6.14 -9.79
CA MET A 242 0.89 7.06 -10.50
C MET A 242 2.08 7.44 -9.61
N LEU A 243 3.24 7.67 -10.23
CA LEU A 243 4.48 8.00 -9.51
C LEU A 243 5.23 9.15 -10.18
N GLN A 244 5.82 10.03 -9.37
CA GLN A 244 6.76 11.05 -9.80
C GLN A 244 8.03 10.99 -8.96
N VAL A 245 9.19 11.09 -9.59
CA VAL A 245 10.48 11.30 -8.93
C VAL A 245 10.95 12.72 -9.22
N THR A 246 11.16 13.51 -8.17
CA THR A 246 11.62 14.90 -8.26
C THR A 246 12.99 15.02 -7.62
N GLU A 247 14.03 15.29 -8.42
CA GLU A 247 15.42 15.40 -7.95
C GLU A 247 15.80 16.85 -7.60
N PHE A 248 16.54 17.02 -6.50
CA PHE A 248 17.02 18.31 -5.99
C PHE A 248 18.53 18.45 -6.22
N THR A 249 19.02 19.70 -6.31
CA THR A 249 20.44 20.00 -6.56
C THR A 249 21.41 19.46 -5.50
N CYS A 250 20.93 19.17 -4.29
CA CYS A 250 21.73 18.58 -3.20
C CYS A 250 21.88 17.05 -3.30
N GLY A 251 21.32 16.41 -4.34
CA GLY A 251 21.30 14.95 -4.52
C GLY A 251 20.14 14.25 -3.78
N GLY A 252 19.37 14.99 -2.99
CA GLY A 252 18.13 14.49 -2.40
C GLY A 252 16.99 14.42 -3.41
N PHE A 253 15.95 13.66 -3.11
CA PHE A 253 14.81 13.49 -4.01
C PHE A 253 13.49 13.29 -3.26
N ALA A 254 12.38 13.61 -3.92
CA ALA A 254 11.04 13.32 -3.44
C ALA A 254 10.34 12.36 -4.39
N VAL A 255 9.63 11.39 -3.83
CA VAL A 255 8.76 10.46 -4.55
C VAL A 255 7.32 10.84 -4.30
N GLY A 256 6.68 11.46 -5.30
CA GLY A 256 5.25 11.76 -5.30
C GLY A 256 4.44 10.55 -5.73
N ILE A 257 3.52 10.10 -4.90
CA ILE A 257 2.68 8.94 -5.14
C ILE A 257 1.23 9.39 -5.14
N ARG A 258 0.48 8.94 -6.14
CA ARG A 258 -0.98 9.02 -6.15
C ARG A 258 -1.55 7.63 -6.45
N PHE A 259 -2.37 7.10 -5.56
CA PHE A 259 -3.00 5.80 -5.75
C PHE A 259 -4.50 5.87 -5.51
N ASN A 260 -5.26 5.02 -6.20
CA ASN A 260 -6.70 4.97 -6.01
C ASN A 260 -7.05 4.09 -4.83
N HIS A 261 -7.77 4.66 -3.87
CA HIS A 261 -8.09 3.98 -2.62
C HIS A 261 -9.08 2.81 -2.84
N THR A 262 -9.74 2.71 -3.98
CA THR A 262 -10.51 1.52 -4.38
C THR A 262 -9.63 0.29 -4.63
N VAL A 263 -8.38 0.46 -5.08
CA VAL A 263 -7.47 -0.67 -5.34
C VAL A 263 -6.62 -0.98 -4.11
N PHE A 264 -6.20 0.04 -3.36
CA PHE A 264 -5.32 -0.12 -2.21
C PHE A 264 -5.92 0.54 -0.97
N ASP A 265 -5.80 -0.09 0.19
CA ASP A 265 -5.69 0.69 1.42
C ASP A 265 -4.24 1.11 1.66
N GLY A 266 -3.99 1.87 2.73
CA GLY A 266 -2.65 2.33 3.06
C GLY A 266 -1.62 1.19 3.16
N LEU A 267 -1.96 0.08 3.83
CA LEU A 267 -1.05 -1.07 3.99
C LEU A 267 -0.73 -1.70 2.63
N GLY A 268 -1.72 -1.83 1.76
CA GLY A 268 -1.53 -2.33 0.39
C GLY A 268 -0.64 -1.43 -0.47
N ALA A 269 -0.86 -0.11 -0.42
CA ALA A 269 -0.05 0.86 -1.15
C ALA A 269 1.41 0.89 -0.66
N ALA A 270 1.62 0.78 0.66
CA ALA A 270 2.96 0.65 1.23
C ALA A 270 3.62 -0.68 0.87
N GLN A 271 2.88 -1.80 0.86
CA GLN A 271 3.39 -3.09 0.40
C GLN A 271 3.88 -3.02 -1.06
N PHE A 272 3.10 -2.41 -1.95
CA PHE A 272 3.51 -2.19 -3.33
C PHE A 272 4.75 -1.30 -3.43
N SER A 273 4.79 -0.20 -2.67
CA SER A 273 5.95 0.72 -2.64
C SER A 273 7.22 0.02 -2.15
N LYS A 274 7.12 -0.83 -1.12
CA LYS A 274 8.23 -1.67 -0.63
C LYS A 274 8.68 -2.70 -1.67
N ALA A 275 7.75 -3.32 -2.39
CA ALA A 275 8.08 -4.25 -3.47
C ALA A 275 8.88 -3.57 -4.59
N VAL A 276 8.49 -2.35 -5.00
CA VAL A 276 9.29 -1.54 -5.94
C VAL A 276 10.68 -1.24 -5.36
N ALA A 277 10.76 -0.88 -4.08
CA ALA A 277 12.02 -0.55 -3.42
C ALA A 277 12.97 -1.75 -3.29
N GLU A 278 12.45 -2.92 -2.97
CA GLU A 278 13.16 -4.20 -2.95
C GLU A 278 13.75 -4.55 -4.33
N LEU A 279 12.96 -4.37 -5.39
CA LEU A 279 13.42 -4.63 -6.75
C LEU A 279 14.45 -3.59 -7.22
N ALA A 280 14.35 -2.33 -6.77
CA ALA A 280 15.35 -1.28 -7.03
C ALA A 280 16.69 -1.61 -6.37
N ARG A 281 16.68 -2.27 -5.21
CA ARG A 281 17.88 -2.79 -4.53
C ARG A 281 18.47 -4.03 -5.18
N GLY A 282 17.86 -4.54 -6.25
CA GLY A 282 18.34 -5.71 -6.99
C GLY A 282 17.81 -7.04 -6.48
N HIS A 283 16.78 -7.07 -5.62
CA HIS A 283 16.13 -8.33 -5.31
C HIS A 283 15.53 -8.98 -6.56
N ALA A 284 15.56 -10.31 -6.57
CA ALA A 284 14.96 -11.14 -7.62
C ALA A 284 13.44 -10.97 -7.69
N CYS A 285 12.79 -10.98 -6.52
CA CYS A 285 11.36 -10.83 -6.33
C CYS A 285 11.08 -10.05 -5.04
N PRO A 286 9.86 -9.50 -4.87
CA PRO A 286 9.43 -8.92 -3.61
C PRO A 286 9.42 -9.95 -2.48
N LEU A 287 9.77 -9.53 -1.27
CA LEU A 287 9.79 -10.39 -0.08
C LEU A 287 8.39 -10.89 0.26
N VAL A 288 7.37 -10.07 0.02
CA VAL A 288 5.96 -10.42 0.16
C VAL A 288 5.32 -10.45 -1.23
N LYS A 289 4.90 -11.64 -1.67
CA LYS A 289 4.25 -11.81 -2.98
C LYS A 289 2.84 -11.19 -2.96
N PRO A 290 2.45 -10.44 -3.99
CA PRO A 290 1.09 -9.90 -4.08
C PRO A 290 0.04 -11.00 -4.17
N VAL A 291 -1.09 -10.80 -3.50
CA VAL A 291 -2.27 -11.66 -3.65
C VAL A 291 -3.51 -10.80 -3.93
N TRP A 292 -4.23 -11.16 -4.99
CA TRP A 292 -5.49 -10.49 -5.36
C TRP A 292 -6.65 -10.92 -4.45
N CYS A 293 -7.10 -12.19 -4.52
CA CYS A 293 -8.11 -12.88 -3.69
C CYS A 293 -9.28 -12.07 -3.08
N ARG A 294 -9.73 -11.00 -3.75
CA ARG A 294 -10.84 -10.13 -3.27
C ARG A 294 -12.18 -10.86 -3.25
N GLU A 295 -12.30 -11.91 -4.06
CA GLU A 295 -13.47 -12.78 -4.17
C GLU A 295 -13.73 -13.57 -2.88
N ALA A 296 -12.70 -13.74 -2.04
CA ALA A 296 -12.83 -14.43 -0.76
C ALA A 296 -13.52 -13.59 0.32
N ILE A 297 -13.63 -12.26 0.13
CA ILE A 297 -14.30 -11.36 1.07
C ILE A 297 -15.80 -11.31 0.73
N PRO A 298 -16.69 -11.76 1.62
CA PRO A 298 -18.12 -11.76 1.32
C PRO A 298 -18.69 -10.33 1.26
N SER A 299 -19.78 -10.17 0.50
CA SER A 299 -20.51 -8.92 0.44
C SER A 299 -21.51 -8.82 1.59
N PRO A 300 -21.43 -7.78 2.46
CA PRO A 300 -22.41 -7.59 3.52
C PRO A 300 -23.79 -7.25 2.93
N PRO A 301 -24.90 -7.77 3.49
CA PRO A 301 -26.25 -7.54 2.95
C PRO A 301 -26.70 -6.09 2.94
N LYS A 302 -26.22 -5.28 3.88
CA LYS A 302 -26.62 -3.88 4.09
C LYS A 302 -25.60 -2.86 3.58
N LEU A 303 -24.72 -3.25 2.67
CA LEU A 303 -23.74 -2.32 2.09
C LEU A 303 -24.46 -1.19 1.34
N SER A 304 -24.22 0.06 1.74
CA SER A 304 -24.80 1.23 1.11
C SER A 304 -24.18 1.41 -0.28
N ARG A 305 -25.05 1.44 -1.30
CA ARG A 305 -24.67 1.77 -2.69
C ARG A 305 -24.89 3.24 -3.02
N ARG A 306 -25.16 4.06 -2.00
CA ARG A 306 -25.40 5.48 -2.20
C ARG A 306 -24.07 6.14 -2.58
N HIS A 307 -24.08 6.87 -3.71
CA HIS A 307 -23.01 7.80 -4.00
C HIS A 307 -22.89 8.77 -2.83
N ALA A 308 -21.67 8.94 -2.32
CA ALA A 308 -21.42 9.98 -1.35
C ALA A 308 -21.91 11.31 -1.96
N PRO A 309 -22.82 12.05 -1.30
CA PRO A 309 -23.19 13.36 -1.81
C PRO A 309 -21.92 14.19 -1.92
N SER A 310 -21.75 14.96 -3.00
CA SER A 310 -20.65 15.92 -3.11
C SER A 310 -20.82 16.92 -1.96
N PRO A 311 -19.98 16.85 -0.91
CA PRO A 311 -20.16 17.73 0.22
C PRO A 311 -19.77 19.13 -0.25
N ALA A 312 -20.51 20.15 0.19
CA ALA A 312 -19.99 21.51 0.09
C ALA A 312 -18.65 21.53 0.83
N GLY A 313 -17.56 21.85 0.12
CA GLY A 313 -16.23 21.90 0.73
C GLY A 313 -16.26 22.84 1.93
N ILE A 314 -15.98 22.29 3.12
CA ILE A 314 -15.76 23.10 4.32
C ILE A 314 -14.25 23.31 4.39
N ASP A 315 -13.82 24.56 4.39
CA ASP A 315 -12.40 24.88 4.50
C ASP A 315 -11.94 24.72 5.96
N PHE A 316 -11.47 23.52 6.29
CA PHE A 316 -10.68 23.27 7.50
C PHE A 316 -9.22 23.67 7.27
N GLU A 317 -8.63 24.31 8.27
CA GLU A 317 -7.24 24.73 8.27
C GLU A 317 -6.31 23.55 8.51
N THR A 318 -5.21 23.51 7.76
CA THR A 318 -4.15 22.53 7.98
C THR A 318 -3.24 23.00 9.10
N SER A 319 -2.91 22.12 10.04
CA SER A 319 -1.94 22.40 11.12
C SER A 319 -1.14 21.15 11.44
N VAL A 320 0.09 21.35 11.93
CA VAL A 320 1.01 20.28 12.29
C VAL A 320 1.44 20.42 13.74
N PHE A 321 1.31 19.35 14.51
CA PHE A 321 1.69 19.29 15.92
C PHE A 321 2.59 18.09 16.16
N ASP A 322 3.74 18.29 16.79
CA ASP A 322 4.61 17.20 17.24
C ASP A 322 4.36 16.96 18.74
N ILE A 323 4.03 15.73 19.10
CA ILE A 323 3.82 15.30 20.49
C ILE A 323 4.96 14.38 20.86
N SER A 324 5.69 14.75 21.92
CA SER A 324 6.87 14.02 22.34
C SER A 324 6.52 12.66 22.96
N THR A 325 7.47 11.72 22.88
CA THR A 325 7.38 10.43 23.57
C THR A 325 7.17 10.58 25.08
N ASP A 326 7.77 11.60 25.71
CA ASP A 326 7.67 11.83 27.15
C ASP A 326 6.26 12.20 27.58
N GLN A 327 5.58 13.09 26.85
CA GLN A 327 4.18 13.45 27.09
C GLN A 327 3.25 12.26 26.93
N ILE A 328 3.43 11.49 25.85
CA ILE A 328 2.65 10.28 25.61
C ILE A 328 2.84 9.31 26.78
N ASN A 329 4.08 9.13 27.24
CA ASN A 329 4.38 8.22 28.34
C ASN A 329 3.86 8.72 29.69
N ALA A 330 3.86 10.04 29.93
CA ALA A 330 3.31 10.62 31.15
C ALA A 330 1.84 10.22 31.34
N LEU A 331 1.04 10.33 30.28
CA LEU A 331 -0.38 9.94 30.31
C LEU A 331 -0.60 8.44 30.28
N LYS A 332 0.22 7.65 29.58
CA LYS A 332 0.19 6.19 29.71
C LYS A 332 0.44 5.75 31.15
N ASN A 333 1.41 6.39 31.81
CA ASN A 333 1.74 6.11 33.20
C ASN A 333 0.62 6.56 34.14
N GLN A 334 0.00 7.72 33.91
CA GLN A 334 -1.19 8.15 34.65
C GLN A 334 -2.33 7.13 34.52
N PHE A 335 -2.67 6.77 33.28
CA PHE A 335 -3.69 5.75 33.00
C PHE A 335 -3.40 4.44 33.74
N CYS A 336 -2.15 3.97 33.70
CA CYS A 336 -1.74 2.75 34.39
C CYS A 336 -1.84 2.84 35.91
N ARG A 337 -1.49 3.99 36.51
CA ARG A 337 -1.63 4.21 37.96
C ARG A 337 -3.09 4.22 38.41
N GLU A 338 -3.98 4.83 37.63
CA GLU A 338 -5.39 5.01 38.02
C GLU A 338 -6.24 3.76 37.75
N THR A 339 -5.96 3.02 36.67
CA THR A 339 -6.79 1.89 36.23
C THR A 339 -6.14 0.52 36.44
N GLY A 340 -4.83 0.47 36.69
CA GLY A 340 -4.06 -0.77 36.70
C GLY A 340 -3.84 -1.40 35.31
N GLN A 341 -4.27 -0.74 34.22
CA GLN A 341 -4.20 -1.25 32.86
C GLN A 341 -3.19 -0.49 31.98
N LYS A 342 -2.80 -1.07 30.84
CA LYS A 342 -1.97 -0.38 29.83
C LYS A 342 -2.84 0.20 28.72
N CYS A 343 -2.48 1.38 28.21
CA CYS A 343 -3.07 1.97 27.01
C CYS A 343 -2.02 2.18 25.90
N SER A 344 -2.50 2.30 24.66
CA SER A 344 -1.65 2.52 23.48
C SER A 344 -1.37 4.00 23.24
N THR A 345 -0.32 4.32 22.46
CA THR A 345 -0.07 5.71 22.01
C THR A 345 -1.30 6.28 21.30
N PHE A 346 -1.93 5.48 20.44
CA PHE A 346 -3.15 5.86 19.75
C PHE A 346 -4.26 6.27 20.73
N ASP A 347 -4.46 5.53 21.82
CA ASP A 347 -5.53 5.84 22.77
C ASP A 347 -5.30 7.22 23.43
N VAL A 348 -4.06 7.50 23.84
CA VAL A 348 -3.67 8.76 24.48
C VAL A 348 -3.79 9.95 23.51
N VAL A 349 -3.16 9.83 22.34
CA VAL A 349 -3.09 10.93 21.36
C VAL A 349 -4.48 11.22 20.80
N THR A 350 -5.30 10.19 20.55
CA THR A 350 -6.68 10.37 20.07
C THR A 350 -7.56 11.01 21.13
N ALA A 351 -7.46 10.57 22.39
CA ALA A 351 -8.22 11.15 23.50
C ALA A 351 -7.91 12.64 23.64
N MET A 352 -6.63 12.99 23.71
CA MET A 352 -6.17 14.38 23.75
C MET A 352 -6.74 15.19 22.59
N LEU A 353 -6.53 14.74 21.36
CA LEU A 353 -6.91 15.49 20.16
C LEU A 353 -8.42 15.75 20.16
N TRP A 354 -9.21 14.73 20.51
CA TRP A 354 -10.65 14.82 20.55
C TRP A 354 -11.12 15.80 21.63
N GLN A 355 -10.49 15.79 22.82
CA GLN A 355 -10.78 16.74 23.89
C GLN A 355 -10.40 18.18 23.53
N CYS A 356 -9.17 18.40 23.06
CA CYS A 356 -8.66 19.71 22.66
C CYS A 356 -9.53 20.32 21.57
N ARG A 357 -9.86 19.54 20.54
CA ARG A 357 -10.77 19.97 19.47
C ARG A 357 -12.16 20.30 20.02
N THR A 358 -12.74 19.46 20.87
CA THR A 358 -14.09 19.68 21.42
C THR A 358 -14.16 20.99 22.19
N ARG A 359 -13.16 21.29 23.03
CA ARG A 359 -13.10 22.55 23.76
C ARG A 359 -12.92 23.74 22.83
N ALA A 360 -12.04 23.63 21.83
CA ALA A 360 -11.74 24.70 20.89
C ALA A 360 -12.92 25.10 20.00
N ILE A 361 -13.69 24.12 19.49
CA ILE A 361 -14.85 24.41 18.64
C ILE A 361 -16.08 24.86 19.44
N SER A 362 -16.09 24.60 20.76
CA SER A 362 -17.09 25.10 21.71
C SER A 362 -18.56 25.00 21.23
N LEU A 363 -18.93 23.88 20.61
CA LEU A 363 -20.34 23.61 20.28
C LEU A 363 -21.18 23.52 21.56
N GLY A 364 -22.51 23.57 21.41
CA GLY A 364 -23.42 23.47 22.56
C GLY A 364 -23.13 22.25 23.44
N PRO A 365 -23.34 22.31 24.77
CA PRO A 365 -22.91 21.25 25.70
C PRO A 365 -23.55 19.88 25.44
N HIS A 366 -24.69 19.87 24.74
CA HIS A 366 -25.44 18.68 24.33
C HIS A 366 -25.23 18.31 22.85
N ALA A 367 -24.34 19.00 22.14
CA ALA A 367 -23.98 18.65 20.78
C ALA A 367 -23.32 17.27 20.76
N ASP A 368 -23.63 16.50 19.73
CA ASP A 368 -23.05 15.19 19.52
C ASP A 368 -21.63 15.33 18.95
N MET A 369 -20.67 14.75 19.65
CA MET A 369 -19.28 14.65 19.22
C MET A 369 -19.04 13.23 18.74
N HIS A 370 -18.59 13.11 17.49
CA HIS A 370 -18.30 11.82 16.87
C HIS A 370 -16.80 11.66 16.69
N LEU A 371 -16.27 10.50 17.07
CA LEU A 371 -14.89 10.11 16.80
C LEU A 371 -14.91 8.87 15.92
N GLY A 372 -14.38 9.02 14.71
CA GLY A 372 -14.16 7.94 13.76
C GLY A 372 -12.68 7.56 13.69
N PHE A 373 -12.35 6.29 13.49
CA PHE A 373 -10.99 5.90 13.11
C PHE A 373 -10.93 4.64 12.25
N ALA A 374 -9.96 4.61 11.34
CA ALA A 374 -9.71 3.48 10.45
C ALA A 374 -9.03 2.32 11.19
N ALA A 375 -9.68 1.15 11.25
CA ALA A 375 -9.14 -0.02 11.92
C ALA A 375 -8.83 -1.17 10.93
N ASN A 376 -7.63 -1.74 11.02
CA ASN A 376 -7.22 -2.86 10.16
C ASN A 376 -7.98 -4.15 10.49
N ALA A 377 -8.85 -4.60 9.58
CA ALA A 377 -9.69 -5.79 9.71
C ALA A 377 -9.06 -7.07 9.14
N ARG A 378 -7.86 -7.03 8.53
CA ARG A 378 -7.21 -8.23 7.94
C ARG A 378 -7.13 -9.41 8.92
N HIS A 379 -6.83 -9.13 10.18
CA HIS A 379 -6.71 -10.16 11.22
C HIS A 379 -8.04 -10.89 11.53
N LEU A 380 -9.17 -10.27 11.24
CA LEU A 380 -10.51 -10.86 11.38
C LEU A 380 -10.87 -11.75 10.18
N LEU A 381 -10.09 -11.68 9.09
CA LEU A 381 -10.30 -12.41 7.84
C LEU A 381 -9.29 -13.55 7.63
N ARG A 382 -8.53 -13.96 8.66
CA ARG A 382 -7.47 -15.00 8.58
C ARG A 382 -7.92 -16.38 8.09
N GLY A 383 -9.23 -16.66 8.07
CA GLY A 383 -9.79 -17.88 7.50
C GLY A 383 -10.20 -17.78 6.02
N LEU A 384 -10.21 -16.56 5.48
CA LEU A 384 -10.65 -16.25 4.11
C LEU A 384 -9.51 -15.70 3.25
N LEU A 385 -8.64 -14.88 3.85
CA LEU A 385 -7.49 -14.26 3.19
C LEU A 385 -6.18 -14.94 3.62
N PRO A 386 -5.14 -14.90 2.77
CA PRO A 386 -3.80 -15.31 3.15
C PRO A 386 -3.27 -14.43 4.30
N GLN A 387 -2.28 -14.95 5.04
CA GLN A 387 -1.68 -14.22 6.16
C GLN A 387 -0.93 -12.95 5.70
N GLU A 388 -0.37 -12.98 4.49
CA GLU A 388 0.41 -11.89 3.89
C GLU A 388 0.05 -11.74 2.39
N GLY A 389 0.44 -10.61 1.80
CA GLY A 389 0.35 -10.38 0.36
C GLY A 389 -0.94 -9.73 -0.15
N PHE A 390 -2.04 -9.83 0.60
CA PHE A 390 -3.28 -9.15 0.24
C PHE A 390 -3.16 -7.64 0.36
N TYR A 391 -3.24 -6.95 -0.78
CA TYR A 391 -3.02 -5.50 -0.91
C TYR A 391 -4.29 -4.68 -1.15
N GLY A 392 -5.48 -5.31 -1.13
CA GLY A 392 -6.76 -4.60 -1.23
C GLY A 392 -7.20 -3.97 0.09
N ASN A 393 -8.41 -3.40 0.11
CA ASN A 393 -8.95 -2.77 1.30
C ASN A 393 -9.36 -3.80 2.36
N CYS A 394 -8.90 -3.58 3.58
CA CYS A 394 -9.35 -4.28 4.79
C CYS A 394 -9.41 -3.31 5.96
N VAL A 395 -10.11 -2.19 5.77
CA VAL A 395 -10.24 -1.12 6.77
C VAL A 395 -11.69 -1.06 7.24
N TYR A 396 -11.94 -1.27 8.53
CA TYR A 396 -13.26 -1.09 9.13
C TYR A 396 -13.31 0.26 9.89
N PRO A 397 -14.24 1.17 9.57
CA PRO A 397 -14.42 2.41 10.33
C PRO A 397 -15.02 2.12 11.70
N MET A 398 -14.29 2.48 12.74
CA MET A 398 -14.81 2.48 14.11
C MET A 398 -15.45 3.83 14.41
N GLY A 399 -16.61 3.85 15.08
CA GLY A 399 -17.31 5.07 15.47
C GLY A 399 -17.64 5.11 16.96
N ILE A 400 -17.40 6.26 17.59
CA ILE A 400 -17.76 6.57 18.97
C ILE A 400 -18.58 7.86 18.98
N LYS A 401 -19.61 7.92 19.82
CA LYS A 401 -20.48 9.08 20.01
C LYS A 401 -20.55 9.46 21.49
N ALA A 402 -20.36 10.74 21.80
CA ALA A 402 -20.53 11.28 23.14
C ALA A 402 -20.97 12.75 23.09
N ASN A 403 -21.56 13.27 24.17
CA ASN A 403 -21.92 14.70 24.22
C ASN A 403 -20.67 15.56 24.44
N ALA A 404 -20.66 16.77 23.86
CA ALA A 404 -19.57 17.74 24.00
C ALA A 404 -19.17 17.99 25.46
N ARG A 405 -20.14 18.14 26.38
CA ARG A 405 -19.86 18.32 27.82
C ARG A 405 -19.10 17.17 28.46
N ILE A 406 -19.32 15.93 27.99
CA ILE A 406 -18.65 14.74 28.52
C ILE A 406 -17.21 14.78 28.06
N ILE A 407 -16.98 14.93 26.75
CA ILE A 407 -15.63 14.93 26.19
C ILE A 407 -14.80 16.10 26.70
N ALA A 408 -15.37 17.31 26.77
CA ALA A 408 -14.68 18.49 27.27
C ALA A 408 -14.39 18.42 28.79
N GLY A 409 -15.31 17.85 29.58
CA GLY A 409 -15.25 17.86 31.04
C GLY A 409 -14.64 16.63 31.71
N SER A 410 -14.50 15.51 30.97
CA SER A 410 -13.91 14.27 31.48
C SER A 410 -12.40 14.37 31.66
N SER A 411 -11.86 13.51 32.52
CA SER A 411 -10.41 13.32 32.62
C SER A 411 -9.86 12.68 31.34
N PRO A 412 -8.57 12.86 31.00
CA PRO A 412 -7.94 12.15 29.89
C PRO A 412 -8.08 10.62 30.01
N VAL A 413 -8.02 10.10 31.24
CA VAL A 413 -8.17 8.66 31.53
C VAL A 413 -9.54 8.15 31.13
N GLU A 414 -10.62 8.87 31.48
CA GLU A 414 -11.99 8.49 31.10
C GLU A 414 -12.18 8.47 29.57
N VAL A 415 -11.63 9.45 28.85
CA VAL A 415 -11.72 9.49 27.39
C VAL A 415 -10.89 8.37 26.74
N ILE A 416 -9.72 8.04 27.32
CA ILE A 416 -8.93 6.87 26.91
C ILE A 416 -9.75 5.57 27.10
N GLU A 417 -10.46 5.41 28.22
CA GLU A 417 -11.31 4.24 28.46
C GLU A 417 -12.44 4.12 27.42
N LEU A 418 -13.08 5.24 27.04
CA LEU A 418 -14.10 5.25 25.98
C LEU A 418 -13.55 4.72 24.66
N ILE A 419 -12.37 5.19 24.24
CA ILE A 419 -11.72 4.75 22.99
C ILE A 419 -11.35 3.27 23.05
N ARG A 420 -10.81 2.82 24.18
CA ARG A 420 -10.44 1.41 24.38
C ARG A 420 -11.66 0.50 24.38
N ALA A 421 -12.75 0.91 25.04
CA ALA A 421 -14.00 0.16 25.06
C ALA A 421 -14.62 0.02 23.67
N ALA A 422 -14.42 1.01 22.78
CA ALA A 422 -14.82 0.88 21.38
C ALA A 422 -13.94 -0.14 20.65
N LYS A 423 -12.61 -0.04 20.77
CA LYS A 423 -11.67 -0.97 20.12
C LYS A 423 -11.90 -2.43 20.51
N THR A 424 -12.24 -2.72 21.76
CA THR A 424 -12.50 -4.11 22.22
C THR A 424 -13.74 -4.72 21.57
N ARG A 425 -14.67 -3.88 21.06
CA ARG A 425 -15.88 -4.33 20.37
C ARG A 425 -15.71 -4.47 18.86
N MET A 426 -14.56 -4.10 18.30
CA MET A 426 -14.31 -4.10 16.85
C MET A 426 -14.66 -5.43 16.19
N ALA A 427 -14.20 -6.55 16.75
CA ALA A 427 -14.45 -7.87 16.16
C ALA A 427 -15.95 -8.21 16.09
N ALA A 428 -16.70 -7.91 17.15
CA ALA A 428 -18.14 -8.12 17.19
C ALA A 428 -18.88 -7.20 16.20
N MET A 429 -18.54 -5.91 16.20
CA MET A 429 -19.15 -4.93 15.28
C MET A 429 -18.88 -5.25 13.81
N PHE A 430 -17.63 -5.66 13.50
CA PHE A 430 -17.25 -6.10 12.16
C PHE A 430 -18.07 -7.32 11.73
N LEU A 431 -18.20 -8.33 12.61
CA LEU A 431 -18.97 -9.53 12.31
C LEU A 431 -20.46 -9.22 12.12
N ASP A 432 -21.06 -8.41 13.01
CA ASP A 432 -22.45 -8.00 12.92
C ASP A 432 -22.73 -7.26 11.60
N TRP A 433 -21.81 -6.40 11.16
CA TRP A 433 -21.90 -5.73 9.86
C TRP A 433 -21.80 -6.73 8.69
N MET A 434 -20.79 -7.61 8.71
CA MET A 434 -20.60 -8.64 7.67
C MET A 434 -21.82 -9.55 7.53
N MET A 435 -22.49 -9.86 8.64
CA MET A 435 -23.70 -10.69 8.69
C MET A 435 -25.01 -9.93 8.42
N GLY A 436 -24.95 -8.60 8.29
CA GLY A 436 -26.12 -7.74 8.05
C GLY A 436 -26.96 -7.42 9.29
N TYR A 437 -26.44 -7.66 10.49
CA TYR A 437 -27.06 -7.30 11.76
C TYR A 437 -26.83 -5.83 12.15
N ALA A 438 -25.74 -5.22 11.68
CA ALA A 438 -25.45 -3.80 11.88
C ALA A 438 -25.71 -2.96 10.61
N ASP A 439 -25.86 -1.65 10.79
CA ASP A 439 -25.91 -0.69 9.69
C ASP A 439 -24.52 -0.48 9.08
N ASP A 440 -24.45 0.27 7.99
CA ASP A 440 -23.21 0.49 7.25
C ASP A 440 -22.24 1.40 8.05
N PRO A 441 -21.06 0.90 8.46
CA PRO A 441 -20.07 1.67 9.22
C PRO A 441 -19.41 2.78 8.40
N TYR A 442 -19.56 2.78 7.08
CA TYR A 442 -19.00 3.81 6.20
C TYR A 442 -19.94 5.01 6.01
N GLU A 443 -21.16 4.96 6.53
CA GLU A 443 -22.04 6.14 6.65
C GLU A 443 -21.60 7.03 7.84
N VAL A 444 -20.44 7.66 7.70
CA VAL A 444 -19.85 8.55 8.72
C VAL A 444 -20.60 9.89 8.78
N PRO A 445 -20.98 10.39 9.97
CA PRO A 445 -21.63 11.69 10.11
C PRO A 445 -20.75 12.84 9.60
N LEU A 446 -21.28 13.68 8.72
CA LEU A 446 -20.55 14.81 8.10
C LEU A 446 -20.63 16.13 8.90
N GLU A 447 -21.07 16.05 10.16
CA GLU A 447 -21.25 17.21 11.03
C GLU A 447 -19.91 17.76 11.53
N TYR A 448 -19.87 19.05 11.88
CA TYR A 448 -18.64 19.66 12.43
C TYR A 448 -18.21 19.05 13.77
N GLY A 449 -19.13 18.38 14.50
CA GLY A 449 -18.82 17.60 15.70
C GLY A 449 -18.03 16.31 15.44
N THR A 450 -17.91 15.87 14.18
CA THR A 450 -17.15 14.67 13.79
C THR A 450 -15.66 14.95 13.72
N LEU A 451 -14.85 13.97 14.11
CA LEU A 451 -13.41 13.91 13.88
C LEU A 451 -13.04 12.50 13.41
N VAL A 452 -12.36 12.38 12.27
CA VAL A 452 -11.83 11.09 11.76
C VAL A 452 -10.31 11.04 11.92
N VAL A 453 -9.82 9.95 12.50
CA VAL A 453 -8.38 9.72 12.72
C VAL A 453 -7.88 8.55 11.89
N SER A 454 -6.76 8.73 11.20
CA SER A 454 -6.06 7.65 10.49
C SER A 454 -4.60 7.61 10.92
N ASP A 455 -4.12 6.43 11.31
CA ASP A 455 -2.75 6.25 11.80
C ASP A 455 -1.85 5.70 10.68
N TRP A 456 -0.99 6.55 10.12
CA TRP A 456 -0.05 6.16 9.07
C TRP A 456 1.32 5.74 9.62
N CYS A 457 1.58 5.90 10.93
CA CYS A 457 2.86 5.54 11.54
C CYS A 457 3.18 4.05 11.43
N ARG A 458 2.17 3.21 11.17
CA ARG A 458 2.32 1.74 11.07
C ARG A 458 1.88 1.18 9.73
N VAL A 459 1.68 2.06 8.75
CA VAL A 459 1.22 1.65 7.43
C VAL A 459 2.37 1.08 6.60
N GLY A 460 3.60 1.51 6.82
CA GLY A 460 4.75 0.98 6.08
C GLY A 460 5.45 2.00 5.16
N PHE A 461 4.94 3.22 5.04
CA PHE A 461 5.52 4.23 4.14
C PHE A 461 6.88 4.75 4.62
N SER A 462 7.11 4.81 5.93
CA SER A 462 8.39 5.24 6.52
C SER A 462 9.52 4.23 6.32
N GLU A 463 9.17 2.96 6.03
CA GLU A 463 10.12 1.85 5.91
C GLU A 463 10.40 1.48 4.44
N VAL A 464 10.05 2.35 3.50
CA VAL A 464 10.37 2.19 2.08
C VAL A 464 11.83 2.57 1.86
N ASP A 465 12.68 1.61 1.48
CA ASP A 465 14.11 1.84 1.22
C ASP A 465 14.50 1.35 -0.19
N TYR A 466 14.77 2.32 -1.07
CA TYR A 466 15.20 2.09 -2.46
C TYR A 466 16.68 1.72 -2.61
N GLY A 467 17.43 1.63 -1.51
CA GLY A 467 18.87 1.36 -1.48
C GLY A 467 19.71 2.53 -0.96
N TRP A 468 19.07 3.65 -0.64
CA TRP A 468 19.72 4.87 -0.14
C TRP A 468 19.23 5.28 1.25
N GLY A 469 18.50 4.40 1.93
CA GLY A 469 17.91 4.62 3.24
C GLY A 469 16.41 4.91 3.16
N GLU A 470 15.79 4.90 4.33
CA GLU A 470 14.38 5.27 4.55
C GLU A 470 14.13 6.75 4.25
N PRO A 471 12.88 7.13 3.91
CA PRO A 471 12.50 8.53 3.82
C PRO A 471 12.73 9.26 5.16
N ILE A 472 13.10 10.54 5.10
CA ILE A 472 13.24 11.39 6.28
C ILE A 472 11.90 11.72 6.93
N HIS A 473 10.84 11.78 6.13
CA HIS A 473 9.46 11.82 6.58
C HIS A 473 8.51 11.55 5.39
N VAL A 474 7.25 11.24 5.75
CA VAL A 474 6.13 11.01 4.85
C VAL A 474 5.18 12.21 4.95
N VAL A 475 4.79 12.81 3.84
CA VAL A 475 3.85 13.95 3.84
C VAL A 475 2.58 13.58 3.07
N PRO A 476 1.42 13.48 3.75
CA PRO A 476 0.12 13.41 3.09
C PRO A 476 -0.20 14.73 2.36
N LEU A 477 -0.70 14.60 1.13
CA LEU A 477 -1.04 15.72 0.24
C LEU A 477 -2.50 15.68 -0.20
N ASN A 478 -3.39 15.10 0.60
CA ASN A 478 -4.83 14.95 0.31
C ASN A 478 -5.62 16.27 0.48
N ASP A 479 -5.05 17.38 0.00
CA ASP A 479 -5.53 18.70 0.39
C ASP A 479 -6.90 19.07 -0.20
N ASP A 480 -7.31 18.36 -1.25
CA ASP A 480 -8.58 18.60 -1.93
C ASP A 480 -9.75 17.85 -1.27
N HIS A 481 -9.47 16.92 -0.33
CA HIS A 481 -10.46 16.08 0.33
C HIS A 481 -10.80 16.61 1.73
N ASN A 482 -11.49 17.76 1.79
CA ASN A 482 -11.72 18.50 3.04
C ASN A 482 -13.15 18.45 3.59
N PHE A 483 -13.90 17.40 3.31
CA PHE A 483 -15.33 17.36 3.65
C PHE A 483 -15.64 16.83 5.06
N ILE A 484 -14.67 16.19 5.73
CA ILE A 484 -14.79 15.72 7.11
C ILE A 484 -13.57 16.20 7.90
N PRO A 485 -13.77 16.73 9.13
CA PRO A 485 -12.66 17.06 10.01
C PRO A 485 -11.78 15.83 10.26
N SER A 486 -10.49 15.92 9.94
CA SER A 486 -9.61 14.76 9.97
C SER A 486 -8.26 15.03 10.63
N CYS A 487 -7.59 13.95 11.05
CA CYS A 487 -6.21 13.96 11.51
C CYS A 487 -5.48 12.71 11.03
N ILE A 488 -4.29 12.89 10.47
CA ILE A 488 -3.39 11.80 10.09
C ILE A 488 -2.22 11.77 11.08
N TYR A 489 -1.91 10.58 11.61
CA TYR A 489 -0.74 10.39 12.46
C TYR A 489 0.43 9.98 11.58
N LEU A 490 1.56 10.63 11.82
CA LEU A 490 2.80 10.44 11.08
C LEU A 490 3.94 10.26 12.06
N GLU A 491 5.02 9.67 11.57
CA GLU A 491 6.29 9.75 12.28
C GLU A 491 6.83 11.18 12.19
N PRO A 492 7.29 11.75 13.29
CA PRO A 492 7.91 13.07 13.25
C PRO A 492 9.26 12.99 12.52
N SER A 493 9.65 14.09 11.87
CA SER A 493 10.95 14.16 11.19
C SER A 493 12.09 13.89 12.18
N LYS A 494 13.00 12.99 11.80
CA LYS A 494 14.21 12.69 12.58
C LYS A 494 14.98 14.01 12.84
N PRO A 495 15.51 14.25 14.07
CA PRO A 495 15.67 13.32 15.18
C PRO A 495 14.51 13.33 16.21
N LYS A 496 13.40 14.02 15.94
CA LYS A 496 12.28 14.09 16.89
C LYS A 496 11.70 12.69 17.12
N GLN A 497 11.22 12.44 18.33
CA GLN A 497 10.55 11.19 18.70
C GLN A 497 9.14 11.49 19.22
N GLY A 498 8.21 10.57 18.93
CA GLY A 498 6.83 10.67 19.37
C GLY A 498 5.87 10.49 18.20
N VAL A 499 4.86 11.35 18.11
CA VAL A 499 3.86 11.30 17.03
C VAL A 499 3.68 12.71 16.46
N ARG A 500 3.70 12.81 15.13
CA ARG A 500 3.32 14.02 14.40
C ARG A 500 1.86 13.92 14.00
N LEU A 501 1.07 14.94 14.33
CA LEU A 501 -0.30 15.08 13.89
C LEU A 501 -0.37 16.08 12.75
N MET A 502 -0.88 15.65 11.60
CA MET A 502 -1.33 16.56 10.54
C MET A 502 -2.84 16.67 10.62
N THR A 503 -3.33 17.80 11.12
CA THR A 503 -4.75 18.03 11.38
C THR A 503 -5.37 18.90 10.29
N ARG A 504 -6.58 18.54 9.87
CA ARG A 504 -7.50 19.35 9.07
C ARG A 504 -8.87 19.29 9.72
N CYS A 505 -8.94 19.76 10.96
CA CYS A 505 -10.08 19.45 11.83
C CYS A 505 -10.82 20.66 12.38
N VAL A 506 -10.35 21.89 12.14
CA VAL A 506 -11.00 23.11 12.63
C VAL A 506 -11.08 24.15 11.52
N GLN A 507 -12.17 24.92 11.52
CA GLN A 507 -12.31 26.09 10.65
C GLN A 507 -11.41 27.23 11.13
N LYS A 508 -11.12 28.18 10.24
CA LYS A 508 -10.24 29.32 10.47
C LYS A 508 -10.49 30.07 11.77
N GLU A 509 -11.76 30.32 12.10
CA GLU A 509 -12.17 31.03 13.32
C GLU A 509 -11.82 30.29 14.62
N HIS A 510 -11.73 28.95 14.57
CA HIS A 510 -11.42 28.11 15.73
C HIS A 510 -9.94 27.74 15.84
N LEU A 511 -9.14 28.01 14.79
CA LEU A 511 -7.72 27.66 14.74
C LEU A 511 -6.90 28.23 15.91
N PRO A 512 -7.07 29.51 16.34
CA PRO A 512 -6.32 30.04 17.48
C PRO A 512 -6.61 29.30 18.79
N ALA A 513 -7.89 29.05 19.09
CA ALA A 513 -8.32 28.33 20.29
C ALA A 513 -7.83 26.87 20.26
N PHE A 514 -7.89 26.21 19.10
CA PHE A 514 -7.40 24.85 18.94
C PHE A 514 -5.89 24.75 19.12
N THR A 515 -5.14 25.70 18.55
CA THR A 515 -3.69 25.75 18.72
C THR A 515 -3.30 25.92 20.18
N GLU A 516 -4.04 26.76 20.92
CA GLU A 516 -3.80 26.98 22.35
C GLU A 516 -4.11 25.72 23.18
N GLU A 517 -5.26 25.08 22.95
CA GLU A 517 -5.62 23.80 23.58
C GLU A 517 -4.57 22.71 23.35
N MET A 518 -4.09 22.57 22.11
CA MET A 518 -3.03 21.62 21.77
C MET A 518 -1.71 21.97 22.47
N LYS A 519 -1.35 23.26 22.57
CA LYS A 519 -0.13 23.70 23.26
C LYS A 519 -0.17 23.47 24.76
N GLN A 520 -1.30 23.75 25.41
CA GLN A 520 -1.47 23.52 26.84
C GLN A 520 -1.29 22.05 27.19
N PHE A 521 -1.75 21.16 26.32
CA PHE A 521 -1.47 19.74 26.49
C PHE A 521 0.00 19.39 26.21
N VAL A 522 0.64 20.01 25.23
CA VAL A 522 2.07 19.83 24.93
C VAL A 522 2.97 20.52 25.99
N GLN A 523 2.43 21.17 27.01
CA GLN A 523 3.23 21.82 28.06
C GLN A 523 3.00 21.23 29.46
N ASN A 524 1.84 20.61 29.69
CA ASN A 524 1.48 19.93 30.93
C ASN A 524 1.75 18.43 30.83
#